data_AF-A0A0F5MPZ3-F1
#
_entry.id   AF-A0A0F5MPZ3-F1
#
_cell.length_a   1.000
_cell.length_b   1.000
_cell.length_c   1.000
_cell.angle_alpha   90.00
_cell.angle_beta   90.00
_cell.angle_gamma   90.00
#
_symmetry.space_group_name_H-M   'P 1'
#
loop_
_entity.id
_entity.type
_entity.pdbx_description
1 polymer ?
#
loop_
_entity_poly.entity_id
_entity_poly.type
_entity_poly.pdbx_seq_one_letter_code
_entity_poly.pdbx_strand_id
1 'polypeptide(L)'
;LRAPLRLFAKINPQFKDRFDIHCAWNKEFYYVDIFFVAQKKLTFYYPDKGIIKTNKGQELRGIKSRKYSKEKIKTQLEDKKFIIKEIVTNSNKMEMFICKKE
;
A
#
# COMPACT_ATOMS: atom_id res chain seq x y z
N LEU A 1 11.73 -6.70 -11.38
CA LEU A 1 10.58 -6.03 -10.71
C LEU A 1 10.01 -6.87 -9.54
N ARG A 2 10.77 -7.42 -8.58
CA ARG A 2 10.18 -8.40 -7.61
C ARG A 2 10.87 -8.53 -6.24
N ALA A 3 11.00 -7.46 -5.46
CA ALA A 3 11.46 -7.59 -4.06
C ALA A 3 10.51 -6.99 -3.01
N PRO A 4 9.95 -5.78 -3.18
CA PRO A 4 9.13 -5.19 -2.11
C PRO A 4 7.74 -5.84 -1.97
N LEU A 5 7.12 -6.27 -3.08
CA LEU A 5 5.76 -6.84 -3.11
C LEU A 5 5.61 -8.17 -2.36
N ARG A 6 6.69 -8.96 -2.24
CA ARG A 6 6.66 -10.25 -1.50
C ARG A 6 6.62 -10.08 0.02
N LEU A 7 7.07 -8.93 0.55
CA LEU A 7 7.19 -8.71 1.99
C LEU A 7 5.91 -8.17 2.63
N PHE A 8 5.11 -7.40 1.89
CA PHE A 8 3.93 -6.71 2.45
C PHE A 8 2.64 -7.52 2.40
N ALA A 9 2.53 -8.47 1.46
CA ALA A 9 1.47 -9.46 1.46
C ALA A 9 1.93 -10.72 2.21
N LYS A 10 2.31 -10.59 3.50
CA LYS A 10 2.27 -11.74 4.41
C LYS A 10 0.79 -12.03 4.67
N ILE A 11 0.11 -12.58 3.68
CA ILE A 11 -1.10 -13.35 3.90
C ILE A 11 -0.69 -14.41 4.93
N ASN A 12 -1.32 -14.42 6.10
CA ASN A 12 -1.10 -15.45 7.11
C ASN A 12 -1.10 -16.81 6.38
N PRO A 13 -0.08 -17.68 6.56
CA PRO A 13 0.09 -18.91 5.75
C PRO A 13 -1.18 -19.74 5.58
N GLN A 14 -2.08 -19.72 6.57
CA GLN A 14 -3.40 -20.38 6.51
C GLN A 14 -4.31 -19.90 5.35
N PHE A 15 -4.04 -18.74 4.77
CA PHE A 15 -4.82 -18.11 3.70
C PHE A 15 -4.07 -18.00 2.37
N LYS A 16 -2.84 -18.52 2.28
CA LYS A 16 -1.94 -18.36 1.11
C LYS A 16 -2.55 -18.84 -0.21
N ASP A 17 -3.44 -19.83 -0.15
CA ASP A 17 -4.12 -20.41 -1.33
C ASP A 17 -5.63 -20.07 -1.38
N ARG A 18 -6.08 -19.13 -0.54
CA ARG A 18 -7.50 -18.74 -0.43
C ARG A 18 -7.81 -17.44 -1.16
N PHE A 19 -6.79 -16.66 -1.48
CA PHE A 19 -6.90 -15.35 -2.12
C PHE A 19 -5.87 -15.18 -3.22
N ASP A 20 -6.26 -14.53 -4.31
CA ASP A 20 -5.33 -13.94 -5.27
C ASP A 20 -4.95 -12.52 -4.84
N ILE A 21 -3.73 -12.09 -5.15
CA ILE A 21 -3.26 -10.74 -4.86
C ILE A 21 -3.27 -9.94 -6.15
N HIS A 22 -4.07 -8.87 -6.17
CA HIS A 22 -4.17 -7.95 -7.29
C HIS A 22 -3.52 -6.62 -6.92
N CYS A 23 -2.86 -6.00 -7.90
CA CYS A 23 -2.21 -4.70 -7.77
C CYS A 23 -2.71 -3.80 -8.90
N ALA A 24 -3.43 -2.73 -8.54
CA ALA A 24 -3.98 -1.79 -9.50
C ALA A 24 -3.42 -0.38 -9.28
N TRP A 25 -3.13 0.32 -10.37
CA TRP A 25 -2.81 1.75 -10.33
C TRP A 25 -4.09 2.57 -10.48
N ASN A 26 -4.49 3.25 -9.42
CA ASN A 26 -5.58 4.21 -9.47
C ASN A 26 -5.03 5.58 -9.90
N LYS A 27 -5.23 5.91 -11.18
CA LYS A 27 -4.77 7.17 -11.81
C LYS A 27 -5.45 8.40 -11.24
N GLU A 28 -6.75 8.30 -10.92
CA GLU A 28 -7.56 9.42 -10.41
C GLU A 28 -7.02 9.93 -9.07
N PHE A 29 -6.69 9.01 -8.16
CA PHE A 29 -6.27 9.35 -6.80
C PHE A 29 -4.76 9.21 -6.56
N TYR A 30 -4.00 8.91 -7.61
CA TYR A 30 -2.56 8.68 -7.61
C TYR A 30 -2.11 7.71 -6.51
N TYR A 31 -2.71 6.53 -6.45
CA TYR A 31 -2.25 5.49 -5.53
C TYR A 31 -2.22 4.11 -6.19
N VAL A 32 -1.31 3.27 -5.69
CA VAL A 32 -1.34 1.83 -5.96
C VAL A 32 -2.24 1.18 -4.91
N ASP A 33 -3.28 0.48 -5.35
CA ASP A 33 -4.15 -0.35 -4.49
C ASP A 33 -3.67 -1.80 -4.59
N ILE A 34 -3.50 -2.45 -3.44
CA ILE A 34 -3.30 -3.89 -3.34
C ILE A 34 -4.55 -4.45 -2.67
N PHE A 35 -5.22 -5.36 -3.35
CA PHE A 35 -6.41 -6.02 -2.84
C PHE A 35 -6.34 -7.54 -3.03
N PHE A 36 -7.11 -8.25 -2.23
CA PHE A 36 -7.16 -9.71 -2.19
C PHE A 36 -8.49 -10.18 -2.75
N VAL A 37 -8.47 -11.13 -3.68
CA VAL A 37 -9.68 -11.65 -4.32
C VAL A 37 -9.91 -13.08 -3.85
N ALA A 38 -11.03 -13.33 -3.17
CA ALA A 38 -11.33 -14.65 -2.63
C ALA A 38 -11.54 -15.68 -3.74
N GLN A 39 -10.77 -16.77 -3.74
CA GLN A 39 -10.86 -17.82 -4.77
C GLN A 39 -12.03 -18.78 -4.58
N LYS A 40 -12.58 -18.81 -3.37
CA LYS A 40 -13.72 -19.61 -2.96
C LYS A 40 -14.52 -18.89 -1.88
N LYS A 41 -15.71 -19.39 -1.57
CA LYS A 41 -16.44 -18.93 -0.38
C LYS A 41 -15.64 -19.30 0.87
N LEU A 42 -15.43 -18.34 1.77
CA LEU A 42 -14.71 -18.54 3.02
C LEU A 42 -15.59 -18.15 4.20
N THR A 43 -15.39 -18.83 5.31
CA THR A 43 -16.00 -18.50 6.60
C THR A 43 -14.94 -18.73 7.65
N PHE A 44 -14.65 -17.71 8.46
CA PHE A 44 -13.65 -17.78 9.51
C PHE A 44 -14.08 -16.95 10.72
N TYR A 45 -13.70 -17.42 11.90
CA TYR A 45 -13.99 -16.75 13.16
C TYR A 45 -12.82 -15.84 13.53
N TYR A 46 -13.12 -14.62 13.93
CA TYR A 46 -12.16 -13.67 14.46
C TYR A 46 -12.61 -13.28 15.88
N PRO A 47 -11.78 -13.47 16.92
CA PRO A 47 -12.20 -13.38 18.33
C PRO A 47 -13.03 -12.13 18.67
N ASP A 48 -12.63 -10.96 18.17
CA ASP A 48 -13.28 -9.69 18.49
C ASP A 48 -14.27 -9.19 17.43
N LYS A 49 -14.46 -9.94 16.33
CA LYS A 49 -15.30 -9.53 15.19
C LYS A 49 -16.34 -10.58 14.80
N GLY A 50 -16.32 -11.75 15.45
CA GLY A 50 -17.25 -12.84 15.18
C GLY A 50 -16.95 -13.56 13.86
N ILE A 51 -18.01 -14.07 13.23
CA ILE A 51 -17.90 -14.86 12.00
C ILE A 51 -17.85 -13.92 10.79
N ILE A 52 -16.74 -13.96 10.07
CA ILE A 52 -16.57 -13.24 8.81
C ILE A 52 -16.82 -14.22 7.66
N LYS A 53 -17.67 -13.79 6.72
CA LYS A 53 -18.01 -14.55 5.51
C LYS A 53 -17.56 -13.75 4.29
N THR A 54 -16.91 -14.42 3.35
CA THR A 54 -16.57 -13.84 2.05
C THR A 54 -16.99 -14.76 0.93
N ASN A 55 -17.50 -14.17 -0.14
CA ASN A 55 -17.92 -14.89 -1.34
C ASN A 55 -16.75 -15.07 -2.31
N LYS A 56 -16.82 -16.08 -3.19
CA LYS A 56 -15.88 -16.21 -4.31
C LYS A 56 -15.94 -14.95 -5.18
N GLY A 57 -14.77 -14.43 -5.56
CA GLY A 57 -14.63 -13.21 -6.35
C GLY A 57 -14.74 -11.91 -5.53
N GLN A 58 -15.09 -11.98 -4.24
CA GLN A 58 -15.17 -10.78 -3.41
C GLN A 58 -13.77 -10.18 -3.20
N GLU A 59 -13.67 -8.88 -3.44
CA GLU A 59 -12.45 -8.11 -3.22
C GLU A 59 -12.39 -7.60 -1.78
N LEU A 60 -11.26 -7.89 -1.13
CA LEU A 60 -10.90 -7.38 0.19
C LEU A 60 -9.75 -6.39 0.01
N ARG A 61 -10.03 -5.13 0.28
CA ARG A 61 -9.03 -4.07 0.16
C ARG A 61 -7.92 -4.25 1.19
N GLY A 62 -6.68 -4.27 0.72
CA GLY A 62 -5.49 -4.40 1.55
C GLY A 62 -4.81 -3.04 1.75
N ILE A 63 -3.69 -2.85 1.06
CA ILE A 63 -2.81 -1.69 1.25
C ILE A 63 -3.03 -0.68 0.14
N LYS A 64 -3.07 0.61 0.51
CA LYS A 64 -2.96 1.73 -0.42
C LYS A 64 -1.61 2.41 -0.26
N SER A 65 -0.87 2.55 -1.34
CA SER A 65 0.38 3.33 -1.40
C SER A 65 0.18 4.54 -2.30
N ARG A 66 -0.08 5.71 -1.68
CA ARG A 66 -0.21 6.97 -2.41
C ARG A 66 1.14 7.41 -2.96
N LYS A 67 1.13 7.92 -4.19
CA LYS A 67 2.29 8.50 -4.85
C LYS A 67 2.05 10.00 -4.96
N TYR A 68 2.91 10.76 -4.31
CA TYR A 68 2.84 12.21 -4.30
C TYR A 68 3.79 12.76 -5.37
N SER A 69 3.38 13.86 -6.02
CA SER A 69 4.32 14.64 -6.82
C SER A 69 5.34 15.31 -5.91
N LYS A 70 6.49 15.68 -6.50
CA LYS A 70 7.57 16.39 -5.81
C LYS A 70 7.06 17.68 -5.18
N GLU A 71 6.26 18.44 -5.92
CA GLU A 71 5.69 19.72 -5.51
C GLU A 71 4.80 19.54 -4.28
N LYS A 72 3.96 18.50 -4.28
CA LYS A 72 3.08 18.22 -3.15
C LYS A 72 3.85 17.81 -1.89
N ILE A 73 4.94 17.06 -2.03
CA ILE A 73 5.81 16.72 -0.90
C ILE A 73 6.47 17.99 -0.34
N LYS A 74 6.95 18.89 -1.21
CA LYS A 74 7.53 20.18 -0.79
C LYS A 74 6.55 21.00 0.03
N THR A 75 5.35 21.24 -0.49
CA THR A 75 4.30 21.98 0.23
C THR A 75 3.99 21.35 1.59
N GLN A 76 3.86 20.02 1.65
CA GLN A 76 3.58 19.33 2.91
C GLN A 76 4.72 19.42 3.95
N LEU A 77 5.97 19.53 3.51
CA LEU A 77 7.12 19.73 4.39
C LEU A 77 7.16 21.18 4.90
N GLU A 78 6.94 22.14 4.01
CA GLU A 78 6.86 23.58 4.33
C GLU A 78 5.72 23.86 5.32
N ASP A 79 4.51 23.33 5.08
CA ASP A 79 3.36 23.44 5.99
C ASP A 79 3.66 22.90 7.40
N LYS A 80 4.58 21.94 7.49
CA LYS A 80 5.03 21.32 8.75
C LYS A 80 6.28 21.97 9.33
N LYS A 81 6.71 23.11 8.78
CA LYS A 81 7.91 23.87 9.18
C LYS A 81 9.20 23.06 9.05
N PHE A 82 9.31 22.28 7.97
CA PHE A 82 10.56 21.65 7.58
C PHE A 82 11.22 22.42 6.45
N ILE A 83 12.51 22.69 6.60
CA ILE A 83 13.37 23.19 5.54
C ILE A 83 13.97 22.00 4.80
N ILE A 84 13.80 21.96 3.48
CA ILE A 84 14.45 20.97 2.61
C ILE A 84 15.89 21.42 2.39
N LYS A 85 16.85 20.56 2.74
CA LYS A 85 18.29 20.81 2.53
C LYS A 85 18.77 20.25 1.20
N GLU A 86 18.31 19.06 0.84
CA GLU A 86 18.74 18.36 -0.36
C GLU A 86 17.65 17.39 -0.84
N ILE A 87 17.62 17.12 -2.14
CA ILE A 87 16.80 16.07 -2.75
C ILE A 87 17.71 15.14 -3.54
N VAL A 88 17.82 13.89 -3.12
CA VAL A 88 18.70 12.88 -3.72
C VAL A 88 17.85 11.90 -4.53
N THR A 89 18.25 11.61 -5.77
CA THR A 89 17.58 10.63 -6.64
C THR A 89 18.45 9.40 -6.81
N ASN A 90 17.92 8.21 -6.51
CA ASN A 90 18.66 6.97 -6.73
C ASN A 90 18.52 6.43 -8.16
N SER A 91 19.27 5.37 -8.49
CA SER A 91 19.25 4.69 -9.80
C SER A 91 17.88 4.15 -10.22
N ASN A 92 16.96 3.95 -9.26
CA ASN A 92 15.59 3.51 -9.49
C ASN A 92 14.60 4.68 -9.65
N LYS A 93 15.09 5.92 -9.82
CA LYS A 93 14.29 7.15 -9.90
C LYS A 93 13.45 7.44 -8.65
N MET A 94 13.85 6.90 -7.50
CA MET A 94 13.24 7.24 -6.21
C MET A 94 13.91 8.51 -5.67
N GLU A 95 13.10 9.52 -5.36
CA GLU A 95 13.55 10.77 -4.74
C GLU A 95 13.49 10.66 -3.21
N MET A 96 14.54 11.12 -2.54
CA MET A 96 14.66 11.19 -1.09
C MET A 96 14.85 12.65 -0.68
N PHE A 97 14.03 13.13 0.26
CA PHE A 97 14.07 14.51 0.74
C PHE A 97 14.80 14.56 2.08
N ILE A 98 15.96 15.22 2.12
CA ILE A 98 16.70 15.48 3.35
C ILE A 98 16.23 16.81 3.90
N CYS A 99 15.61 16.81 5.08
CA CYS A 99 15.00 17.99 5.67
C CYS A 99 15.38 18.17 7.14
N LYS A 100 15.33 19.41 7.61
CA LYS A 100 15.53 19.81 9.01
C LYS A 100 14.31 20.59 9.48
N LYS A 101 13.81 20.30 10.67
CA LYS A 101 12.75 21.10 11.29
C LYS A 101 13.32 22.45 11.73
N GLU A 102 12.57 23.52 11.45
CA GLU A 102 12.87 24.87 11.96
C GLU A 102 12.82 24.93 13.48
#